data_AF-A0A6N6VHC3-F1
#
_entry.id   AF-A0A6N6VHC3-F1
#
_cell.length_a   1.000
_cell.length_b   1.000
_cell.length_c   1.000
_cell.angle_alpha   90.00
_cell.angle_beta   90.00
_cell.angle_gamma   90.00
#
_symmetry.space_group_name_H-M   'P 1'
#
loop_
_entity.id
_entity.type
_entity.pdbx_description
1 polymer ?
#
loop_
_entity_poly.entity_id
_entity_poly.type
_entity_poly.pdbx_seq_one_letter_code
_entity_poly.pdbx_strand_id
1 'polypeptide(L)'
;MSTNQFAARTGQSSRAGLKRFLIALAGLGLFANALFMLADPLGWYGAVEGVPDTGPFNPHFVRDIGVSFLTAALTMAATARWLRLAWPLLCTVTIYLGLHALLHLWDVAAGRLPPDRQPCAPSRVA
;
A
#
# COMPACT_ATOMS: atom_id res chain seq x y z
N MET A 1 -42.08 14.71 16.03
CA MET A 1 -40.69 14.42 15.58
C MET A 1 -40.44 15.26 14.34
N SER A 2 -39.56 16.28 14.41
CA SER A 2 -39.42 17.30 13.36
C SER A 2 -38.64 16.78 12.14
N THR A 3 -39.09 17.12 10.93
CA THR A 3 -38.52 16.80 9.61
C THR A 3 -37.00 17.00 9.51
N ASN A 4 -36.45 17.95 10.27
CA ASN A 4 -35.01 18.23 10.34
C ASN A 4 -34.17 17.07 10.92
N GLN A 5 -34.72 16.25 11.81
CA GLN A 5 -34.00 15.10 12.37
C GLN A 5 -33.89 13.93 11.39
N PHE A 6 -34.86 13.78 10.48
CA PHE A 6 -34.84 12.72 9.47
C PHE A 6 -33.75 12.99 8.42
N ALA A 7 -33.70 14.21 7.88
CA ALA A 7 -32.67 14.64 6.93
C ALA A 7 -31.24 14.56 7.52
N ALA A 8 -31.07 14.89 8.81
CA ALA A 8 -29.78 14.76 9.49
C ALA A 8 -29.32 13.31 9.63
N ARG A 9 -30.24 12.36 9.92
CA ARG A 9 -29.92 10.93 10.05
C ARG A 9 -29.59 10.27 8.70
N THR A 10 -30.31 10.61 7.63
CA THR A 10 -30.02 10.10 6.28
C THR A 10 -28.65 10.56 5.79
N GLY A 11 -28.29 11.83 6.02
CA GLY A 11 -26.97 12.38 5.68
C GLY A 11 -25.81 11.74 6.46
N GLN A 12 -26.00 11.43 7.74
CA GLN A 12 -24.98 10.73 8.55
C GLN A 12 -24.79 9.27 8.12
N SER A 13 -25.88 8.56 7.79
CA SER A 13 -25.83 7.18 7.29
C SER A 13 -25.08 7.08 5.96
N SER A 14 -25.37 8.00 5.01
CA SER A 14 -24.68 8.06 3.72
C SER A 14 -23.17 8.31 3.88
N ARG A 15 -22.77 9.25 4.74
CA ARG A 15 -21.35 9.51 5.04
C ARG A 15 -20.65 8.30 5.68
N ALA A 16 -21.32 7.60 6.59
CA ALA A 16 -20.78 6.38 7.19
C ALA A 16 -20.62 5.26 6.15
N GLY A 17 -21.60 5.09 5.26
CA GLY A 17 -21.53 4.15 4.14
C GLY A 17 -20.36 4.45 3.20
N LEU A 18 -20.23 5.69 2.74
CA LEU A 18 -19.13 6.13 1.88
C LEU A 18 -17.77 5.91 2.54
N LYS A 19 -17.61 6.26 3.83
CA LYS A 19 -16.36 6.02 4.57
C LYS A 19 -15.99 4.54 4.58
N ARG A 20 -16.94 3.66 4.90
CA ARG A 20 -16.71 2.20 4.90
C ARG A 20 -16.30 1.73 3.51
N PHE A 21 -16.98 2.20 2.47
CA PHE A 21 -16.66 1.85 1.09
C PHE A 21 -15.23 2.25 0.72
N LEU A 22 -14.83 3.50 0.97
CA LEU A 22 -13.48 3.97 0.65
C LEU A 22 -12.39 3.22 1.43
N ILE A 23 -12.61 2.98 2.73
CA ILE A 23 -11.68 2.21 3.56
C ILE A 23 -11.57 0.76 3.05
N ALA A 24 -12.71 0.13 2.73
CA ALA A 24 -12.73 -1.23 2.22
C ALA A 24 -12.03 -1.35 0.85
N LEU A 25 -12.26 -0.38 -0.04
CA LEU A 25 -11.63 -0.33 -1.36
C LEU A 25 -10.10 -0.19 -1.24
N ALA A 26 -9.62 0.72 -0.41
CA ALA A 26 -8.19 0.87 -0.13
C ALA A 26 -7.59 -0.40 0.50
N GLY A 27 -8.28 -1.00 1.48
CA GLY A 27 -7.89 -2.26 2.10
C GLY A 27 -7.81 -3.42 1.11
N LEU A 28 -8.75 -3.49 0.15
CA LEU A 28 -8.75 -4.51 -0.89
C LEU A 28 -7.54 -4.38 -1.82
N GLY A 29 -7.13 -3.17 -2.18
CA GLY A 29 -5.91 -2.93 -2.96
C GLY A 29 -4.66 -3.41 -2.22
N LEU A 30 -4.54 -3.08 -0.94
CA LEU A 30 -3.43 -3.57 -0.09
C LEU A 30 -3.44 -5.10 0.02
N PHE A 31 -4.62 -5.70 0.17
CA PHE A 31 -4.77 -7.16 0.26
C PHE A 31 -4.36 -7.86 -1.03
N ALA A 32 -4.81 -7.34 -2.20
CA ALA A 32 -4.45 -7.90 -3.49
C ALA A 32 -2.93 -7.82 -3.73
N ASN A 33 -2.31 -6.68 -3.39
CA ASN A 33 -0.85 -6.52 -3.48
C ASN A 33 -0.11 -7.49 -2.55
N ALA A 34 -0.57 -7.64 -1.31
CA ALA A 34 -0.01 -8.60 -0.37
C ALA A 34 -0.12 -10.05 -0.87
N LEU A 35 -1.27 -10.44 -1.40
CA LEU A 35 -1.46 -11.78 -1.96
C LEU A 35 -0.51 -12.04 -3.12
N PHE A 36 -0.28 -11.07 -4.02
CA PHE A 36 0.67 -11.24 -5.10
C PHE A 36 2.09 -11.47 -4.57
N MET A 37 2.56 -10.63 -3.62
CA MET A 37 3.88 -10.80 -2.98
C MET A 37 4.05 -12.16 -2.29
N LEU A 38 3.01 -12.68 -1.65
CA LEU A 38 3.07 -13.93 -0.89
C LEU A 38 2.98 -15.17 -1.78
N ALA A 39 2.11 -15.13 -2.79
CA ALA A 39 1.85 -16.25 -3.70
C ALA A 39 2.92 -16.39 -4.78
N ASP A 40 3.35 -15.27 -5.38
CA ASP A 40 4.36 -15.23 -6.43
C ASP A 40 5.34 -14.06 -6.20
N PRO A 41 6.28 -14.20 -5.24
CA PRO A 41 7.21 -13.13 -4.90
C PRO A 41 8.12 -12.73 -6.07
N LEU A 42 8.48 -13.68 -6.94
CA LEU A 42 9.33 -13.41 -8.10
C LEU A 42 8.56 -12.64 -9.17
N GLY A 43 7.33 -13.05 -9.46
CA GLY A 43 6.44 -12.32 -10.38
C GLY A 43 6.17 -10.89 -9.90
N TRP A 44 5.88 -10.70 -8.61
CA TRP A 44 5.68 -9.36 -8.05
C TRP A 44 6.93 -8.50 -8.20
N TYR A 45 8.09 -9.04 -7.85
CA TYR A 45 9.37 -8.33 -7.92
C TYR A 45 9.70 -7.88 -9.34
N GLY A 46 9.40 -8.68 -10.37
CA GLY A 46 9.60 -8.30 -11.76
C GLY A 46 8.51 -7.40 -12.36
N ALA A 47 7.31 -7.38 -11.79
CA ALA A 47 6.17 -6.63 -12.31
C ALA A 47 6.15 -5.16 -11.84
N VAL A 48 6.78 -4.85 -10.72
CA VAL A 48 6.82 -3.49 -10.16
C VAL A 48 8.07 -2.76 -10.66
N GLU A 49 7.86 -1.72 -11.46
CA GLU A 49 8.94 -0.89 -11.98
C GLU A 49 9.74 -0.25 -10.83
N GLY A 50 11.07 -0.23 -10.95
CA GLY A 50 11.99 0.30 -9.94
C GLY A 50 12.34 -0.68 -8.81
N VAL A 51 11.57 -1.73 -8.56
CA VAL A 51 11.89 -2.72 -7.52
C VAL A 51 13.15 -3.53 -7.85
N PRO A 52 13.35 -4.04 -9.09
CA PRO A 52 14.60 -4.73 -9.43
C PRO A 52 15.86 -3.88 -9.31
N ASP A 53 15.69 -2.55 -9.39
CA ASP A 53 16.78 -1.59 -9.32
C ASP A 53 17.32 -1.43 -7.88
N THR A 54 16.62 -1.95 -6.86
CA THR A 54 17.04 -1.88 -5.44
C THR A 54 18.03 -2.96 -5.02
N GLY A 55 18.45 -3.85 -5.93
CA GLY A 55 19.36 -4.97 -5.64
C GLY A 55 18.73 -6.34 -5.84
N PRO A 56 19.48 -7.45 -5.74
CA PRO A 56 19.06 -8.79 -6.18
C PRO A 56 17.79 -9.33 -5.52
N PHE A 57 17.05 -10.17 -6.23
CA PHE A 57 15.84 -10.81 -5.72
C PHE A 57 16.10 -11.62 -4.44
N ASN A 58 15.33 -11.33 -3.41
CA ASN A 58 15.28 -12.10 -2.17
C ASN A 58 13.82 -12.45 -1.84
N PRO A 59 13.41 -13.73 -1.94
CA PRO A 59 12.02 -14.15 -1.72
C PRO A 59 11.55 -13.96 -0.27
N HIS A 60 12.45 -14.03 0.70
CA HIS A 60 12.11 -13.78 2.10
C HIS A 60 11.75 -12.30 2.30
N PHE A 61 12.58 -11.41 1.75
CA PHE A 61 12.35 -9.96 1.80
C PHE A 61 11.00 -9.56 1.18
N VAL A 62 10.67 -10.07 -0.01
CA VAL A 62 9.36 -9.79 -0.65
C VAL A 62 8.20 -10.30 0.21
N ARG A 63 8.33 -11.46 0.85
CA ARG A 63 7.29 -11.99 1.73
C ARG A 63 7.13 -11.19 3.03
N ASP A 64 8.21 -10.66 3.59
CA ASP A 64 8.13 -9.79 4.78
C ASP A 64 7.36 -8.50 4.48
N ILE A 65 7.58 -7.91 3.29
CA ILE A 65 6.76 -6.79 2.78
C ILE A 65 5.31 -7.26 2.57
N GLY A 66 5.13 -8.45 1.98
CA GLY A 66 3.85 -9.14 1.83
C GLY A 66 3.03 -9.19 3.11
N VAL A 67 3.62 -9.70 4.20
CA VAL A 67 2.98 -9.78 5.52
C VAL A 67 2.67 -8.41 6.10
N SER A 68 3.54 -7.42 5.86
CA SER A 68 3.30 -6.04 6.31
C SER A 68 2.10 -5.39 5.60
N PHE A 69 1.99 -5.56 4.28
CA PHE A 69 0.81 -5.11 3.50
C PHE A 69 -0.46 -5.88 3.86
N LEU A 70 -0.36 -7.20 4.12
CA LEU A 70 -1.48 -8.00 4.61
C LEU A 70 -1.96 -7.48 5.96
N THR A 71 -1.04 -7.15 6.87
CA THR A 71 -1.35 -6.57 8.17
C THR A 71 -2.10 -5.25 8.00
N ALA A 72 -1.60 -4.34 7.15
CA ALA A 72 -2.28 -3.09 6.84
C ALA A 72 -3.68 -3.31 6.24
N ALA A 73 -3.84 -4.29 5.34
CA ALA A 73 -5.14 -4.65 4.77
C ALA A 73 -6.14 -5.15 5.83
N LEU A 74 -5.69 -6.01 6.75
CA LEU A 74 -6.51 -6.48 7.87
C LEU A 74 -6.89 -5.34 8.82
N THR A 75 -5.98 -4.39 9.08
CA THR A 75 -6.27 -3.17 9.84
C THR A 75 -7.31 -2.29 9.13
N MET A 76 -7.26 -2.17 7.80
CA MET A 76 -8.28 -1.46 7.02
C MET A 76 -9.64 -2.17 7.08
N ALA A 77 -9.68 -3.50 6.99
CA ALA A 77 -10.91 -4.27 7.16
C ALA A 77 -11.53 -4.09 8.56
N ALA A 78 -10.70 -4.14 9.62
CA ALA A 78 -11.11 -3.84 10.99
C ALA A 78 -11.65 -2.41 11.13
N THR A 79 -11.00 -1.44 10.49
CA THR A 79 -11.43 -0.03 10.44
C THR A 79 -12.81 0.11 9.79
N ALA A 80 -13.02 -0.51 8.62
CA ALA A 80 -14.29 -0.49 7.92
C ALA A 80 -15.40 -1.18 8.73
N ARG A 81 -15.07 -2.19 9.53
CA ARG A 81 -16.02 -2.87 10.43
C ARG A 81 -16.38 -2.02 11.65
N TRP A 82 -15.40 -1.35 12.25
CA TRP A 82 -15.51 -0.60 13.50
C TRP A 82 -15.08 0.86 13.36
N LEU A 83 -15.89 1.68 12.67
CA LEU A 83 -15.61 3.11 12.47
C LEU A 83 -15.36 3.92 13.76
N ARG A 84 -15.85 3.45 14.92
CA ARG A 84 -15.56 4.07 16.23
C ARG A 84 -14.06 4.05 16.59
N LEU A 85 -13.30 3.11 16.02
CA LEU A 85 -11.85 2.96 16.19
C LEU A 85 -11.08 3.51 14.98
N ALA A 86 -11.75 4.22 14.06
CA ALA A 86 -11.14 4.54 12.78
C ALA A 86 -9.90 5.40 12.91
N TRP A 87 -9.90 6.37 13.83
CA TRP A 87 -8.75 7.26 14.02
C TRP A 87 -7.45 6.50 14.33
N PRO A 88 -7.32 5.74 15.45
CA PRO A 88 -6.06 5.06 15.75
C PRO A 88 -5.68 4.02 14.69
N LEU A 89 -6.64 3.28 14.13
CA LEU A 89 -6.34 2.25 13.12
C LEU A 89 -5.85 2.86 11.79
N LEU A 90 -6.48 3.96 11.34
CA LEU A 90 -6.03 4.68 10.15
C LEU A 90 -4.67 5.35 10.38
N CYS A 91 -4.40 5.87 11.59
CA CYS A 91 -3.07 6.39 11.93
C CYS A 91 -2.00 5.31 11.79
N THR A 92 -2.22 4.10 12.30
CA THR A 92 -1.26 2.98 12.15
C THR A 92 -0.96 2.67 10.68
N VAL A 93 -2.00 2.53 9.85
CA VAL A 93 -1.82 2.25 8.41
C VAL A 93 -1.12 3.41 7.70
N THR A 94 -1.50 4.65 8.02
CA THR A 94 -0.93 5.87 7.42
C THR A 94 0.55 6.01 7.79
N ILE A 95 0.92 5.76 9.04
CA ILE A 95 2.32 5.82 9.48
C ILE A 95 3.15 4.76 8.76
N TYR A 96 2.66 3.52 8.67
CA TYR A 96 3.38 2.47 7.94
C TYR A 96 3.59 2.83 6.46
N LEU A 97 2.52 3.19 5.75
CA LEU A 97 2.61 3.53 4.32
C LEU A 97 3.45 4.79 4.09
N GLY A 98 3.33 5.78 4.98
CA GLY A 98 4.11 7.02 4.92
C GLY A 98 5.61 6.76 5.14
N LEU A 99 5.98 6.00 6.17
CA LEU A 99 7.37 5.63 6.41
C LEU A 99 7.95 4.79 5.28
N HIS A 100 7.15 3.86 4.73
CA HIS A 100 7.55 3.06 3.58
C HIS A 100 7.79 3.92 2.32
N ALA A 101 6.90 4.88 2.04
CA ALA A 101 7.10 5.82 0.94
C ALA A 101 8.33 6.72 1.15
N LEU A 102 8.56 7.18 2.39
CA LEU A 102 9.73 7.97 2.74
C LEU A 102 11.04 7.20 2.57
N LEU A 103 11.04 5.89 2.81
CA LEU A 103 12.20 5.03 2.55
C LEU A 103 12.57 5.04 1.06
N HIS A 104 11.59 4.89 0.17
CA HIS A 104 11.81 4.96 -1.28
C HIS A 104 12.36 6.33 -1.70
N LEU A 105 11.80 7.42 -1.17
CA LEU A 105 12.29 8.77 -1.44
C LEU A 105 13.73 8.97 -0.94
N TRP A 106 14.06 8.40 0.22
CA TRP A 106 15.41 8.43 0.78
C TRP A 106 16.40 7.68 -0.10
N ASP A 107 16.06 6.48 -0.59
CA ASP A 107 16.94 5.69 -1.45
C ASP A 107 17.22 6.38 -2.79
N VAL A 108 16.21 7.04 -3.37
CA VAL A 108 16.36 7.91 -4.54
C VAL A 108 17.30 9.08 -4.23
N ALA A 109 17.04 9.81 -3.14
CA ALA A 109 17.84 10.99 -2.76
C ALA A 109 19.29 10.63 -2.42
N ALA A 110 19.53 9.44 -1.88
CA ALA A 110 20.84 8.92 -1.54
C ALA A 110 21.59 8.31 -2.74
N GLY A 111 21.00 8.28 -3.94
CA GLY A 111 21.62 7.73 -5.15
C GLY A 111 21.86 6.21 -5.07
N ARG A 112 21.03 5.49 -4.32
CA ARG A 112 21.15 4.03 -4.13
C ARG A 112 20.53 3.21 -5.27
N LEU A 113 19.80 3.88 -6.14
CA LEU A 113 19.25 3.31 -7.36
C LEU A 113 20.20 3.63 -8.54
N PRO A 114 20.42 2.67 -9.47
CA PRO A 114 21.14 2.92 -10.70
C PRO A 114 20.63 4.19 -11.41
N PRO A 115 21.52 5.13 -11.80
CA PRO A 115 21.14 6.22 -12.69
C PRO A 115 20.81 5.58 -14.03
N ASP A 116 19.51 5.55 -14.34
CA ASP A 116 18.92 5.14 -15.61
C ASP A 116 19.30 3.74 -16.14
N ARG A 117 18.35 3.08 -16.82
CA ARG A 117 18.72 2.04 -17.78
C ARG A 117 19.51 2.71 -18.90
N GLN A 118 20.82 2.91 -18.74
CA GLN A 118 21.67 3.19 -19.88
C GLN A 118 21.44 2.03 -20.87
N PRO A 119 20.90 2.29 -22.08
CA PRO A 119 20.90 1.25 -23.10
C PRO A 119 22.34 0.79 -23.24
N CYS A 120 22.55 -0.52 -23.12
CA CYS A 120 23.85 -1.18 -23.14
C CYS A 120 24.80 -0.43 -24.10
N ALA A 121 25.80 0.26 -23.53
CA ALA A 121 26.84 0.84 -24.37
C ALA A 121 27.44 -0.34 -25.15
N PRO A 122 27.45 -0.30 -26.50
CA PRO A 122 27.98 -1.42 -27.27
C PRO A 122 29.41 -1.64 -26.79
N SER A 123 29.67 -2.85 -26.29
CA SER A 123 31.03 -3.25 -25.95
C SER A 123 31.87 -3.03 -27.19
N ARG A 124 32.83 -2.11 -27.11
CA ARG A 124 33.87 -2.00 -28.13
C ARG A 124 34.67 -3.29 -28.04
N VAL A 125 34.31 -4.25 -28.88
CA VAL A 125 35.18 -5.35 -29.25
C VAL A 125 36.34 -4.70 -30.00
N ALA A 126 37.46 -4.58 -29.31
CA ALA A 126 38.77 -4.26 -29.89
C ALA A 126 39.50 -5.58 -30.16
#